data_AF-A0A5Y1YG39-F1
#
_entry.id   AF-A0A5Y1YG39-F1
#
_cell.length_a   1.000
_cell.length_b   1.000
_cell.length_c   1.000
_cell.angle_alpha   90.00
_cell.angle_beta   90.00
_cell.angle_gamma   90.00
#
_symmetry.space_group_name_H-M   'P 1'
#
loop_
_entity.id
_entity.type
_entity.pdbx_description
1 polymer ?
#
loop_
_entity_poly.entity_id
_entity_poly.type
_entity_poly.pdbx_seq_one_letter_code
_entity_poly.pdbx_strand_id
1 'polypeptide(L)'
;NGRKRTTVGRGVTGRTVIAEVVETDARLFRLLRTEGKEAARQYWLEHMNGISRVEHLLHRISEGRVDPLEATRIVPLDEDERLAVDIPLKGECHA
;
A
#
# COMPACT_ATOMS: atom_id res chain seq x y z
N ASN A 1 -40.63 -23.71 22.71
CA ASN A 1 -40.68 -22.31 22.23
C ASN A 1 -39.28 -21.77 21.97
N GLY A 2 -38.73 -21.96 20.77
CA GLY A 2 -37.37 -21.55 20.40
C GLY A 2 -37.35 -20.52 19.27
N ARG A 3 -38.03 -19.38 19.44
CA ARG A 3 -37.99 -18.31 18.44
C ARG A 3 -36.64 -17.57 18.52
N LYS A 4 -35.76 -17.84 17.55
CA LYS A 4 -34.53 -17.08 17.32
C LYS A 4 -34.94 -15.66 16.91
N ARG A 5 -34.75 -14.67 17.81
CA ARG A 5 -35.30 -13.32 17.63
C ARG A 5 -34.65 -12.53 16.48
N THR A 6 -33.36 -12.77 16.20
CA THR A 6 -32.63 -12.21 15.05
C THR A 6 -31.25 -12.86 14.94
N THR A 7 -30.72 -12.99 13.73
CA THR A 7 -29.31 -13.37 13.52
C THR A 7 -28.52 -12.09 13.33
N VAL A 8 -27.57 -11.79 14.22
CA VAL A 8 -26.68 -10.63 14.09
C VAL A 8 -25.59 -10.96 13.08
N GLY A 9 -25.55 -10.19 11.98
CA GLY A 9 -24.50 -10.30 10.96
C GLY A 9 -23.23 -9.56 11.40
N ARG A 10 -22.09 -9.89 10.79
CA ARG A 10 -20.78 -9.25 11.08
C ARG A 10 -20.62 -7.84 10.51
N GLY A 11 -21.60 -7.30 9.80
CA GLY A 11 -21.50 -5.99 9.15
C GLY A 11 -20.62 -5.96 7.90
N VAL A 12 -20.01 -7.08 7.50
CA VAL A 12 -19.16 -7.20 6.31
C VAL A 12 -19.76 -8.22 5.35
N THR A 13 -19.75 -7.89 4.06
CA THR A 13 -20.13 -8.80 2.97
C THR A 13 -19.12 -8.73 1.83
N GLY A 14 -18.84 -9.87 1.20
CA GLY A 14 -17.84 -9.96 0.12
C GLY A 14 -16.40 -9.85 0.59
N ARG A 15 -15.49 -9.71 -0.39
CA ARG A 15 -14.04 -9.51 -0.22
C ARG A 15 -13.58 -8.56 -1.33
N THR A 16 -12.59 -7.72 -1.02
CA THR A 16 -11.92 -6.86 -2.00
C THR A 16 -10.41 -7.01 -1.84
N VAL A 17 -9.66 -6.77 -2.91
CA VAL A 17 -8.21 -6.94 -2.95
C VAL A 17 -7.52 -5.60 -2.77
N ILE A 18 -6.59 -5.52 -1.83
CA ILE A 18 -5.59 -4.46 -1.75
C ILE A 18 -4.26 -5.05 -2.22
N ALA A 19 -3.60 -4.37 -3.16
CA ALA A 19 -2.37 -4.85 -3.78
C ALA A 19 -1.48 -3.69 -4.21
N GLU A 20 -0.17 -3.93 -4.15
CA GLU A 20 0.89 -3.09 -4.69
C GLU A 20 1.49 -3.86 -5.88
N VAL A 21 1.47 -3.24 -7.06
CA VAL A 21 1.90 -3.90 -8.31
C VAL A 21 3.10 -3.15 -8.87
N VAL A 22 4.27 -3.78 -8.79
CA VAL A 22 5.53 -3.17 -9.21
C VAL A 22 5.84 -3.58 -10.64
N GLU A 23 5.77 -2.61 -11.56
CA GLU A 23 6.33 -2.78 -12.90
C GLU A 23 7.86 -2.79 -12.80
N THR A 24 8.49 -3.83 -13.32
CA THR A 24 9.94 -3.98 -13.23
C THR A 24 10.62 -3.40 -14.47
N ASP A 25 11.57 -2.49 -14.25
CA ASP A 25 12.49 -2.04 -15.28
C ASP A 25 13.96 -2.32 -14.88
N ALA A 26 14.89 -2.09 -15.81
CA ALA A 26 16.31 -2.32 -15.56
C ALA A 26 16.88 -1.41 -14.45
N ARG A 27 16.34 -0.20 -14.28
CA ARG A 27 16.78 0.76 -13.24
C ARG A 27 16.32 0.30 -11.87
N LEU A 28 15.08 -0.14 -11.73
CA LEU A 28 14.50 -0.72 -10.52
C LEU A 28 15.30 -1.93 -10.06
N PHE A 29 15.64 -2.86 -10.96
CA PHE A 29 16.48 -4.01 -10.58
C PHE A 29 17.92 -3.63 -10.24
N ARG A 30 18.46 -2.57 -10.85
CA ARG A 30 19.76 -2.04 -10.46
C ARG A 30 19.69 -1.49 -9.03
N LEU A 31 18.74 -0.61 -8.73
CA LEU A 31 18.52 -0.04 -7.40
C LEU A 31 18.27 -1.12 -6.36
N LEU A 32 17.42 -2.10 -6.68
CA LEU A 32 17.15 -3.24 -5.80
C LEU A 32 18.44 -4.00 -5.43
N ARG A 33 19.34 -4.18 -6.39
CA ARG A 33 20.61 -4.89 -6.20
C ARG A 33 21.66 -4.06 -5.47
N THR A 34 21.74 -2.75 -5.74
CA THR A 34 22.84 -1.91 -5.26
C THR A 34 22.50 -1.09 -4.02
N GLU A 35 21.24 -0.71 -3.85
CA GLU A 35 20.76 0.23 -2.83
C GLU A 35 19.65 -0.35 -1.95
N GLY A 36 19.13 -1.54 -2.29
CA GLY A 36 18.16 -2.26 -1.46
C GLY A 36 16.71 -2.06 -1.89
N LYS A 37 15.80 -2.67 -1.12
CA LYS A 37 14.37 -2.71 -1.45
C LYS A 37 13.71 -1.36 -1.29
N GLU A 38 14.14 -0.61 -0.30
CA GLU A 38 13.62 0.69 0.10
C GLU A 38 13.90 1.72 -1.01
N ALA A 39 15.15 1.79 -1.50
CA ALA A 39 15.52 2.64 -2.63
C ALA A 39 14.76 2.27 -3.92
N ALA A 40 14.61 0.97 -4.20
CA ALA A 40 13.86 0.50 -5.36
C ALA A 40 12.36 0.86 -5.26
N ARG A 41 11.77 0.71 -4.07
CA ARG A 41 10.37 1.07 -3.80
C ARG A 41 10.15 2.57 -3.93
N GLN A 42 11.04 3.39 -3.38
CA GLN A 42 10.95 4.85 -3.49
C GLN A 42 11.05 5.31 -4.94
N TYR A 43 12.01 4.78 -5.72
CA TYR A 43 12.08 5.04 -7.16
C TYR A 43 10.77 4.68 -7.87
N TRP A 44 10.19 3.53 -7.56
CA TRP A 44 8.93 3.10 -8.16
C TRP A 44 7.75 4.03 -7.79
N LEU A 45 7.63 4.45 -6.53
CA LEU A 45 6.59 5.38 -6.10
C LEU A 45 6.76 6.76 -6.75
N GLU A 46 7.96 7.33 -6.71
CA GLU A 46 8.20 8.72 -7.12
C GLU A 46 8.39 8.91 -8.64
N HIS A 47 8.97 7.92 -9.33
CA HIS A 47 9.36 8.06 -10.73
C HIS A 47 8.55 7.20 -11.70
N MET A 48 7.85 6.17 -11.19
CA MET A 48 7.04 5.26 -12.02
C MET A 48 5.54 5.37 -11.71
N ASN A 49 5.13 6.37 -10.94
CA ASN A 49 3.75 6.56 -10.47
C ASN A 49 3.19 5.29 -9.80
N GLY A 50 4.03 4.64 -8.99
CA GLY A 50 3.65 3.45 -8.24
C GLY A 50 2.54 3.74 -7.22
N ILE A 51 1.58 2.83 -7.10
CA ILE A 51 0.47 2.94 -6.14
C ILE A 51 0.73 2.00 -4.97
N SER A 52 1.09 2.56 -3.81
CA SER A 52 1.38 1.79 -2.61
C SER A 52 0.17 0.99 -2.12
N ARG A 53 0.39 0.02 -1.22
CA ARG A 53 -0.72 -0.68 -0.56
C ARG A 53 -1.61 0.29 0.23
N VAL A 54 -1.02 1.26 0.90
CA VAL A 54 -1.74 2.28 1.67
C VAL A 54 -2.58 3.13 0.73
N GLU A 55 -2.01 3.61 -0.37
CA GLU A 55 -2.73 4.41 -1.35
C GLU A 55 -3.91 3.65 -1.99
N HIS A 56 -3.69 2.40 -2.39
CA HIS A 56 -4.78 1.55 -2.90
C HIS A 56 -5.86 1.29 -1.84
N LEU A 57 -5.48 1.13 -0.56
CA LEU A 57 -6.44 1.05 0.54
C LEU A 57 -7.23 2.35 0.71
N LEU A 58 -6.57 3.51 0.65
CA LEU A 58 -7.21 4.81 0.76
C LEU A 58 -8.24 5.03 -0.36
N HIS A 59 -7.96 4.58 -1.58
CA HIS A 59 -8.96 4.57 -2.66
C HIS A 59 -10.20 3.75 -2.29
N ARG A 60 -10.04 2.56 -1.70
CA ARG A 60 -11.19 1.71 -1.33
C ARG A 60 -11.96 2.24 -0.12
N ILE A 61 -11.28 2.92 0.79
CA ILE A 61 -11.92 3.63 1.90
C ILE A 61 -12.73 4.81 1.36
N SER A 62 -12.17 5.62 0.46
CA SER A 62 -12.86 6.78 -0.11
C SER A 62 -14.07 6.38 -0.97
N GLU A 63 -14.02 5.22 -1.63
CA GLU A 63 -15.15 4.60 -2.32
C GLU A 63 -16.24 4.03 -1.37
N GLY A 64 -16.00 4.01 -0.05
CA GLY A 64 -16.92 3.43 0.94
C GLY A 64 -17.00 1.90 0.87
N ARG A 65 -16.00 1.22 0.30
CA ARG A 65 -15.97 -0.23 0.13
C ARG A 65 -15.34 -0.96 1.31
N VAL A 66 -14.51 -0.28 2.08
CA VAL A 66 -13.69 -0.86 3.13
C VAL A 66 -13.78 0.01 4.39
N ASP A 67 -13.96 -0.65 5.53
CA ASP A 67 -13.90 -0.01 6.84
C ASP A 67 -12.43 0.29 7.23
N PRO A 68 -12.08 1.54 7.58
CA PRO A 68 -10.70 1.91 7.92
C PRO A 68 -10.16 1.15 9.14
N LEU A 69 -10.98 0.87 10.15
CA LEU A 69 -10.54 0.22 11.38
C LEU A 69 -10.22 -1.26 11.13
N GLU A 70 -11.07 -1.96 10.37
CA GLU A 70 -10.85 -3.34 9.98
C GLU A 70 -9.63 -3.47 9.06
N ALA A 71 -9.46 -2.53 8.10
CA ALA A 71 -8.38 -2.58 7.12
C ALA A 71 -7.00 -2.21 7.69
N THR A 72 -6.95 -1.28 8.66
CA THR A 72 -5.71 -0.89 9.35
C THR A 72 -5.03 -2.09 10.02
N ARG A 73 -5.79 -3.13 10.39
CA ARG A 73 -5.25 -4.37 10.96
C ARG A 73 -4.51 -5.24 9.93
N ILE A 74 -4.68 -4.98 8.64
CA ILE A 74 -4.05 -5.71 7.53
C ILE A 74 -2.94 -4.84 6.90
N VAL A 75 -3.28 -3.60 6.57
CA VAL A 75 -2.35 -2.60 6.02
C VAL A 75 -2.37 -1.38 6.95
N PRO A 76 -1.34 -1.19 7.78
CA PRO A 76 -1.24 -0.01 8.63
C PRO A 76 -1.25 1.26 7.79
N LEU A 77 -2.05 2.26 8.16
CA LEU A 77 -2.17 3.51 7.39
C LEU A 77 -0.90 4.37 7.42
N ASP A 78 0.00 4.12 8.38
CA ASP A 78 1.31 4.73 8.53
C ASP A 78 2.44 3.92 7.85
N GLU A 79 2.11 2.85 7.12
CA GLU A 79 3.11 1.96 6.52
C GLU A 79 4.03 2.70 5.54
N ASP A 80 3.50 3.64 4.75
CA ASP A 80 4.32 4.44 3.84
C ASP A 80 5.28 5.39 4.56
N GLU A 81 4.84 6.03 5.65
CA GLU A 81 5.70 6.88 6.48
C GLU A 81 6.82 6.07 7.15
N ARG A 82 6.52 4.84 7.57
CA ARG A 82 7.49 3.93 8.20
C ARG A 82 8.49 3.33 7.22
N LEU A 83 8.10 3.20 5.95
CA LEU A 83 8.94 2.68 4.87
C LEU A 83 9.64 3.79 4.09
N ALA A 84 9.27 5.04 4.32
CA ALA A 84 9.97 6.18 3.77
C ALA A 84 11.42 6.17 4.28
N VAL A 85 12.35 6.32 3.36
CA VAL A 85 13.77 6.40 3.66
C VAL A 85 14.27 7.76 3.17
N ASP A 86 15.03 8.46 4.00
CA ASP A 86 15.78 9.64 3.58
C ASP A 86 17.01 9.17 2.78
N ILE A 87 16.78 8.64 1.57
CA ILE A 87 17.86 8.33 0.64
C ILE A 87 17.99 9.53 -0.31
N PRO A 88 19.05 10.34 -0.20
CA PRO A 88 19.36 11.28 -1.26
C PRO A 88 19.66 10.46 -2.52
N LEU A 89 18.84 10.64 -3.56
CA LEU A 89 19.06 10.03 -4.87
C LEU A 89 20.46 10.45 -5.33
N LYS A 90 21.43 9.52 -5.32
CA LYS A 90 22.76 9.77 -5.87
C LYS A 90 22.64 9.99 -7.37
N GLY A 91 22.49 11.24 -7.79
CA GLY A 91 22.29 11.57 -9.21
C GLY A 91 21.91 13.02 -9.50
N GLU A 92 21.50 13.81 -8.51
CA GLU A 92 21.39 15.26 -8.67
C GLU A 92 22.79 15.87 -8.58
N CYS A 93 23.57 15.70 -9.65
CA CYS A 93 24.65 16.62 -9.96
C CYS A 93 23.99 17.98 -10.20
N HIS A 94 23.85 18.77 -9.13
CA HIS A 94 23.66 20.21 -9.26
C HIS A 94 24.84 20.74 -10.07
N ALA A 95 24.56 21.11 -11.32
CA ALA A 95 25.44 21.86 -12.19
C ALA A 95 25.65 23.29 -11.65
#